data_AF-A0A3D5E5M8-F1
#
_entry.id   AF-A0A3D5E5M8-F1
#
_cell.length_a   1.000
_cell.length_b   1.000
_cell.length_c   1.000
_cell.angle_alpha   90.00
_cell.angle_beta   90.00
_cell.angle_gamma   90.00
#
_symmetry.space_group_name_H-M   'P 1'
#
loop_
_entity.id
_entity.type
_entity.pdbx_description
1 polymer ?
#
loop_
_entity_poly.entity_id
_entity_poly.type
_entity_poly.pdbx_seq_one_letter_code
_entity_poly.pdbx_strand_id
1 'polypeptide(L)'
;MTRGVVQYLPVVFVFVMFFQRNRINIWKSCLLFLTGFIMVVLPWVIRNWIIFGNPTIAHGGAAHFWMGAQGDGRSLRKYEMMDEINDLRIGDGGADRYRYVEDAFDIIMNDPVGFLSLRSVRLAEAYMQPFGTVSVGEVFGTTSIKNLVFDDSRSTLQEIFRQPSLLPKLWIYCFHFGSILASFFYMYKERHLVVVWMIFPIIIFYFTIVYSLLTIIPRYIFPVMSLYLLMSACVFRDLGKHIYSLLKN
;
A
#
# COMPACT_ATOMS: atom_id res chain seq x y z
N MET A 1 8.96 3.14 7.64
CA MET A 1 7.53 3.27 7.33
C MET A 1 7.09 2.18 6.35
N THR A 2 7.40 2.19 5.04
CA THR A 2 7.14 1.05 4.10
C THR A 2 7.86 -0.27 4.41
N ARG A 3 8.77 -0.29 5.39
CA ARG A 3 9.73 -1.37 5.63
C ARG A 3 9.18 -2.56 6.42
N GLY A 4 8.26 -2.33 7.37
CA GLY A 4 7.70 -3.39 8.21
C GLY A 4 6.66 -4.25 7.49
N VAL A 5 6.00 -3.73 6.46
CA VAL A 5 5.06 -4.50 5.63
C VAL A 5 5.81 -5.36 4.63
N VAL A 6 6.90 -4.86 4.06
CA VAL A 6 7.70 -5.61 3.08
C VAL A 6 8.39 -6.85 3.70
N GLN A 7 8.56 -6.89 5.02
CA GLN A 7 9.26 -8.00 5.70
C GLN A 7 8.52 -9.34 5.61
N TYR A 8 7.18 -9.33 5.49
CA TYR A 8 6.40 -10.57 5.38
C TYR A 8 6.03 -10.95 3.94
N LEU A 9 6.33 -10.09 2.96
CA LEU A 9 6.15 -10.43 1.55
C LEU A 9 6.82 -11.76 1.16
N PRO A 10 8.05 -12.07 1.62
CA PRO A 10 8.67 -13.33 1.27
C PRO A 10 7.86 -14.55 1.68
N VAL A 11 7.21 -14.49 2.85
CA VAL A 11 6.35 -15.56 3.35
C VAL A 11 5.12 -15.71 2.46
N VAL A 12 4.50 -14.60 2.05
CA VAL A 12 3.37 -14.59 1.11
C VAL A 12 3.76 -15.19 -0.24
N PHE A 13 4.91 -14.81 -0.79
CA PHE A 13 5.42 -15.36 -2.05
C PHE A 13 5.72 -16.86 -1.95
N VAL A 14 6.35 -17.30 -0.87
CA VAL A 14 6.61 -18.72 -0.61
C VAL A 14 5.30 -19.49 -0.51
N PHE A 15 4.31 -18.97 0.23
CA PHE A 15 2.98 -19.55 0.33
C PHE A 15 2.33 -19.71 -1.05
N VAL A 16 2.34 -18.65 -1.89
CA VAL A 16 1.80 -18.70 -3.26
C VAL A 16 2.53 -19.74 -4.13
N MET A 17 3.86 -19.83 -4.04
CA MET A 17 4.65 -20.81 -4.79
C MET A 17 4.27 -22.25 -4.47
N PHE A 18 3.86 -22.56 -3.22
CA PHE A 18 3.41 -23.90 -2.83
C PHE A 18 2.07 -24.32 -3.47
N PHE A 19 1.22 -23.37 -3.87
CA PHE A 19 -0.04 -23.66 -4.58
C PHE A 19 0.15 -23.81 -6.10
N GLN A 20 1.34 -23.54 -6.63
CA GLN A 20 1.63 -23.73 -8.05
C GLN A 20 1.98 -25.19 -8.34
N ARG A 21 1.28 -25.78 -9.32
CA ARG A 21 1.11 -27.23 -9.51
C ARG A 21 2.36 -27.98 -10.02
N ASN A 22 3.42 -27.29 -10.45
CA ASN A 22 4.63 -27.92 -11.00
C ASN A 22 5.69 -28.18 -9.91
N ARG A 23 5.64 -29.38 -9.32
CA ARG A 23 6.28 -29.74 -8.05
C ARG A 23 7.78 -30.04 -8.05
N ILE A 24 8.50 -29.94 -9.16
CA ILE A 24 9.86 -30.52 -9.21
C ILE A 24 10.96 -29.56 -8.72
N ASN A 25 10.74 -28.23 -8.70
CA ASN A 25 11.77 -27.27 -8.28
C ASN A 25 11.30 -26.17 -7.33
N ILE A 26 10.12 -26.29 -6.70
CA ILE A 26 9.59 -25.28 -5.76
C ILE A 26 10.61 -24.98 -4.66
N TRP A 27 11.23 -26.02 -4.08
CA TRP A 27 12.25 -25.85 -3.05
C TRP A 27 13.48 -25.06 -3.52
N LYS A 28 13.95 -25.28 -4.76
CA LYS A 28 15.06 -24.51 -5.34
C LYS A 28 14.64 -23.05 -5.57
N SER A 29 13.43 -22.82 -6.07
CA SER A 29 12.89 -21.47 -6.26
C SER A 29 12.71 -20.72 -4.94
N CYS A 30 12.18 -21.39 -3.90
CA CYS A 30 12.06 -20.83 -2.56
C CYS A 30 13.44 -20.53 -1.97
N LEU A 31 14.41 -21.44 -2.09
CA LEU A 31 15.77 -21.23 -1.58
C LEU A 31 16.44 -20.04 -2.28
N LEU A 32 16.36 -19.97 -3.61
CA LEU A 32 16.94 -18.88 -4.39
C LEU A 32 16.31 -17.53 -4.04
N PHE A 33 14.99 -17.51 -3.89
CA PHE A 33 14.24 -16.32 -3.49
C PHE A 33 14.59 -15.86 -2.06
N LEU A 34 14.63 -16.77 -1.08
CA LEU A 34 15.00 -16.46 0.30
C LEU A 34 16.46 -15.99 0.38
N THR A 35 17.36 -16.62 -0.35
CA THR A 35 18.78 -16.21 -0.39
C THR A 35 18.92 -14.81 -0.98
N GLY A 36 18.21 -14.52 -2.08
CA GLY A 36 18.16 -13.18 -2.67
C GLY A 36 17.60 -12.13 -1.70
N PHE A 37 16.50 -12.46 -1.00
CA PHE A 37 15.93 -11.58 0.02
C PHE A 37 16.90 -11.30 1.17
N ILE A 38 17.57 -12.34 1.70
CA ILE A 38 18.58 -12.19 2.75
C ILE A 38 19.71 -11.28 2.28
N MET A 39 20.25 -11.49 1.08
CA MET A 39 21.32 -10.65 0.54
C MET A 39 20.94 -9.17 0.43
N VAL A 40 19.68 -8.87 0.11
CA VAL A 40 19.17 -7.49 0.03
C VAL A 40 18.95 -6.88 1.41
N VAL A 41 18.45 -7.66 2.37
CA VAL A 41 18.06 -7.16 3.70
C VAL A 41 19.22 -7.13 4.69
N LEU A 42 20.18 -8.04 4.56
CA LEU A 42 21.29 -8.22 5.48
C LEU A 42 22.14 -6.94 5.67
N PRO A 43 22.51 -6.18 4.62
CA PRO A 43 23.22 -4.91 4.80
C PRO A 43 22.45 -3.91 5.68
N TRP A 44 21.12 -3.90 5.57
CA TRP A 44 20.26 -3.02 6.37
C TRP A 44 20.17 -3.48 7.83
N VAL A 45 20.07 -4.78 8.07
CA VAL A 45 20.06 -5.36 9.41
C VAL A 45 21.39 -5.12 10.12
N ILE A 46 22.52 -5.32 9.43
CA ILE A 46 23.87 -5.04 9.95
C ILE A 46 23.99 -3.56 10.29
N ARG A 47 23.56 -2.66 9.40
CA ARG A 47 23.53 -1.22 9.67
C ARG A 47 22.73 -0.90 10.95
N ASN A 48 21.55 -1.49 11.10
CA ASN A 48 20.70 -1.21 12.27
C ASN A 48 21.27 -1.78 13.56
N TRP A 49 21.93 -2.94 13.50
CA TRP A 49 22.67 -3.46 14.65
C TRP A 49 23.77 -2.48 15.06
N ILE A 50 24.60 -2.01 14.11
CA ILE A 50 25.72 -1.12 14.43
C ILE A 50 25.23 0.23 14.99
N ILE A 51 24.15 0.79 14.44
CA ILE A 51 23.68 2.14 14.80
C ILE A 51 22.74 2.13 16.02
N PHE A 52 21.84 1.15 16.11
CA PHE A 52 20.76 1.13 17.10
C PHE A 52 20.90 -0.01 18.11
N GLY A 53 21.89 -0.89 17.98
CA GLY A 53 22.07 -2.06 18.86
C GLY A 53 21.03 -3.16 18.67
N ASN A 54 20.11 -3.03 17.70
CA ASN A 54 19.01 -3.97 17.50
C ASN A 54 19.00 -4.51 16.05
N PRO A 55 19.07 -5.85 15.83
CA PRO A 55 19.07 -6.45 14.50
C PRO A 55 17.65 -6.54 13.89
N THR A 56 16.95 -5.41 13.77
CA THR A 56 15.59 -5.35 13.21
C THR A 56 15.58 -4.82 11.78
N ILE A 57 14.66 -5.33 10.98
CA ILE A 57 14.44 -4.89 9.58
C ILE A 57 13.63 -3.59 9.56
N ALA A 58 12.71 -3.44 10.51
CA ALA A 58 11.81 -2.29 10.63
C ALA A 58 11.54 -1.95 12.10
N HIS A 59 11.28 -0.66 12.35
CA HIS A 59 10.94 -0.10 13.65
C HIS A 59 9.56 0.57 13.59
N GLY A 60 8.84 0.62 14.72
CA GLY A 60 7.60 1.41 14.88
C GLY A 60 6.28 0.70 14.53
N GLY A 61 6.26 -0.62 14.35
CA GLY A 61 5.02 -1.36 14.01
C GLY A 61 3.91 -1.21 15.06
N ALA A 62 4.25 -1.29 16.35
CA ALA A 62 3.31 -1.11 17.47
C ALA A 62 2.71 0.30 17.50
N ALA A 63 3.55 1.33 17.37
CA ALA A 63 3.11 2.73 17.29
C ALA A 63 2.15 2.97 16.11
N HIS A 64 2.43 2.37 14.95
CA HIS A 64 1.55 2.47 13.77
C HIS A 64 0.23 1.71 13.93
N PHE A 65 0.22 0.61 14.68
CA PHE A 65 -1.00 -0.12 15.00
C PHE A 65 -1.89 0.71 15.94
N TRP A 66 -1.31 1.26 17.01
CA TRP A 66 -1.99 2.18 17.92
C TRP A 66 -2.58 3.40 17.22
N MET A 67 -1.81 4.05 16.33
CA MET A 67 -2.31 5.13 15.48
C MET A 67 -3.46 4.70 14.58
N GLY A 68 -3.44 3.46 14.09
CA GLY A 68 -4.53 2.89 13.32
C GLY A 68 -5.81 2.77 14.13
N ALA A 69 -5.72 2.41 15.41
CA ALA A 69 -6.86 2.32 16.31
C ALA A 69 -7.50 3.68 16.61
N GLN A 70 -6.70 4.75 16.74
CA GLN A 70 -7.16 6.03 17.30
C GLN A 70 -7.96 6.95 16.33
N GLY A 71 -7.98 6.66 15.03
CA GLY A 71 -8.85 7.25 13.99
C GLY A 71 -8.61 8.70 13.58
N ASP A 72 -8.34 9.58 14.54
CA ASP A 72 -7.80 10.93 14.42
C ASP A 72 -7.31 11.36 15.80
N GLY A 73 -6.10 10.97 16.21
CA GLY A 73 -5.35 11.58 17.32
C GLY A 73 -6.16 12.11 18.51
N ARG A 74 -7.19 11.39 18.98
CA ARG A 74 -8.05 11.86 20.07
C ARG A 74 -7.31 11.65 21.38
N SER A 75 -6.35 12.53 21.63
CA SER A 75 -5.89 12.97 22.96
C SER A 75 -4.71 13.96 22.85
N LEU A 76 -3.96 13.94 21.74
CA LEU A 76 -2.77 14.77 21.56
C LEU A 76 -2.89 15.63 20.29
N ARG A 77 -2.52 16.90 20.39
CA ARG A 77 -2.44 17.80 19.23
C ARG A 77 -1.52 17.17 18.18
N LYS A 78 -1.80 17.40 16.90
CA LYS A 78 -1.02 16.88 15.74
C LYS A 78 0.51 16.97 15.89
N TYR A 79 1.00 17.97 16.63
CA TYR A 79 2.41 18.17 16.96
C TYR A 79 2.91 17.23 18.08
N GLU A 80 2.16 17.10 19.17
CA GLU A 80 2.45 16.18 20.28
C GLU A 80 2.47 14.73 19.79
N MET A 81 1.58 14.35 18.86
CA MET A 81 1.60 13.05 18.21
C MET A 81 2.88 12.84 17.37
N MET A 82 3.37 13.86 16.68
CA MET A 82 4.57 13.75 15.84
C MET A 82 5.85 13.69 16.67
N ASP A 83 5.89 14.38 17.81
CA ASP A 83 6.98 14.25 18.78
C ASP A 83 6.98 12.87 19.42
N GLU A 84 5.83 12.37 19.86
CA GLU A 84 5.71 11.00 20.38
C GLU A 84 6.09 9.96 19.30
N ILE A 85 5.70 10.16 18.04
CA ILE A 85 6.14 9.32 16.90
C ILE A 85 7.66 9.35 16.75
N ASN A 86 8.28 10.52 16.81
CA ASN A 86 9.72 10.66 16.61
C ASN A 86 10.49 10.03 17.77
N ASP A 87 10.03 10.23 19.01
CA ASP A 87 10.59 9.58 20.20
C ASP A 87 10.45 8.06 20.12
N LEU A 88 9.31 7.55 19.65
CA LEU A 88 9.09 6.11 19.43
C LEU A 88 9.93 5.54 18.28
N ARG A 89 10.20 6.35 17.25
CA ARG A 89 11.00 5.93 16.09
C ARG A 89 12.49 5.93 16.38
N ILE A 90 12.95 6.82 17.25
CA ILE A 90 14.37 6.97 17.63
C ILE A 90 14.72 6.07 18.81
N GLY A 91 13.82 5.91 19.79
CA GLY A 91 14.05 5.11 21.01
C GLY A 91 13.51 3.67 20.97
N ASP A 92 12.97 3.21 19.85
CA ASP A 92 12.37 1.87 19.67
C ASP A 92 11.25 1.53 20.68
N GLY A 93 10.68 2.57 21.32
CA GLY A 93 9.65 2.52 22.35
C GLY A 93 10.07 1.92 23.70
N GLY A 94 11.33 1.50 23.88
CA GLY A 94 11.81 0.89 25.12
C GLY A 94 10.85 -0.17 25.70
N ALA A 95 10.68 -0.17 27.03
CA ALA A 95 9.72 -1.01 27.75
C ALA A 95 8.24 -0.71 27.41
N ASP A 96 7.95 0.46 26.83
CA ASP A 96 6.59 0.95 26.54
C ASP A 96 6.02 0.43 25.20
N ARG A 97 6.79 -0.35 24.41
CA ARG A 97 6.30 -0.93 23.14
C ARG A 97 5.02 -1.76 23.32
N TYR A 98 4.94 -2.50 24.41
CA TYR A 98 3.78 -3.35 24.71
C TYR A 98 2.55 -2.52 25.10
N ARG A 99 2.76 -1.38 25.75
CA ARG A 99 1.69 -0.45 26.13
C ARG A 99 0.91 0.05 24.92
N TYR A 100 1.58 0.39 23.82
CA TYR A 100 0.89 0.81 22.59
C TYR A 100 0.02 -0.28 21.97
N VAL A 101 0.46 -1.54 22.04
CA VAL A 101 -0.33 -2.65 21.52
C VAL A 101 -1.55 -2.89 22.39
N GLU A 102 -1.37 -2.87 23.72
CA GLU A 102 -2.43 -3.00 24.71
C GLU A 102 -3.46 -1.87 24.59
N ASP A 103 -3.01 -0.62 24.60
CA ASP A 103 -3.86 0.57 24.41
C ASP A 103 -4.64 0.51 23.08
N ALA A 104 -4.02 0.02 22.00
CA ALA A 104 -4.68 -0.14 20.72
C ALA A 104 -5.80 -1.18 20.80
N PHE A 105 -5.56 -2.30 21.47
CA PHE A 105 -6.57 -3.33 21.71
C PHE A 105 -7.71 -2.78 22.57
N ASP A 106 -7.42 -2.02 23.61
CA ASP A 106 -8.44 -1.41 24.45
C ASP A 106 -9.33 -0.44 23.65
N ILE A 107 -8.73 0.41 22.79
CA ILE A 107 -9.50 1.29 21.90
C ILE A 107 -10.41 0.48 20.98
N ILE A 108 -9.88 -0.58 20.36
CA ILE A 108 -10.65 -1.43 19.43
C ILE A 108 -11.77 -2.18 20.16
N MET A 109 -11.51 -2.70 21.35
CA MET A 109 -12.49 -3.47 22.13
C MET A 109 -13.59 -2.60 22.72
N ASN A 110 -13.28 -1.33 23.03
CA ASN A 110 -14.25 -0.36 23.52
C ASN A 110 -15.18 0.16 22.40
N ASP A 111 -14.73 0.18 21.14
CA ASP A 111 -15.56 0.58 19.99
C ASP A 111 -15.19 -0.19 18.70
N PRO A 112 -15.57 -1.48 18.58
CA PRO A 112 -15.20 -2.32 17.44
C PRO A 112 -15.88 -1.88 16.15
N VAL A 113 -17.12 -1.38 16.23
CA VAL A 113 -17.89 -0.91 15.07
C VAL A 113 -17.32 0.41 14.56
N GLY A 114 -16.99 1.34 15.46
CA GLY A 114 -16.32 2.59 15.10
C GLY A 114 -14.95 2.35 14.47
N PHE A 115 -14.16 1.41 15.02
CA PHE A 115 -12.90 1.00 14.41
C PHE A 115 -13.10 0.47 12.98
N LEU A 116 -14.03 -0.47 12.77
CA LEU A 116 -14.29 -1.02 11.43
C LEU A 116 -14.78 0.03 10.43
N SER A 117 -15.67 0.93 10.87
CA SER A 117 -16.17 2.03 10.04
C SER A 117 -15.04 2.97 9.62
N LEU A 118 -14.25 3.42 10.59
CA LEU A 118 -13.06 4.24 10.39
C LEU A 118 -12.07 3.57 9.42
N ARG A 119 -11.73 2.30 9.63
CA ARG A 119 -10.79 1.58 8.76
C ARG A 119 -11.31 1.45 7.34
N SER A 120 -12.60 1.21 7.17
CA SER A 120 -13.24 1.11 5.85
C SER A 120 -13.20 2.44 5.09
N VAL A 121 -13.51 3.55 5.78
CA VAL A 121 -13.41 4.90 5.19
C VAL A 121 -11.98 5.23 4.81
N ARG A 122 -11.01 4.99 5.69
CA ARG A 122 -9.57 5.24 5.42
C ARG A 122 -9.04 4.39 4.28
N LEU A 123 -9.51 3.14 4.15
CA LEU A 123 -9.15 2.27 3.04
C LEU A 123 -9.70 2.82 1.71
N ALA A 124 -10.98 3.21 1.71
CA ALA A 124 -11.60 3.82 0.53
C ALA A 124 -10.89 5.12 0.12
N GLU A 125 -10.59 6.01 1.08
CA GLU A 125 -9.79 7.22 0.86
C GLU A 125 -8.46 6.92 0.20
N ALA A 126 -7.75 5.90 0.67
CA ALA A 126 -6.44 5.55 0.16
C ALA A 126 -6.47 4.99 -1.26
N TYR A 127 -7.46 4.16 -1.60
CA TYR A 127 -7.65 3.67 -2.98
C TYR A 127 -8.12 4.78 -3.93
N MET A 128 -8.89 5.74 -3.43
CA MET A 128 -9.38 6.88 -4.21
C MET A 128 -8.32 7.96 -4.45
N GLN A 129 -7.16 7.87 -3.78
CA GLN A 129 -6.10 8.86 -3.86
C GLN A 129 -4.85 8.28 -4.53
N PRO A 130 -4.69 8.46 -5.85
CA PRO A 130 -3.50 8.03 -6.55
C PRO A 130 -2.23 8.65 -5.95
N PHE A 131 -1.16 7.87 -5.93
CA PHE A 131 0.12 8.35 -5.43
C PHE A 131 0.59 9.58 -6.20
N GLY A 132 1.11 10.55 -5.44
CA GLY A 132 1.70 11.77 -5.98
C GLY A 132 0.73 12.88 -6.35
N THR A 133 -0.55 12.72 -6.07
CA THR A 133 -1.57 13.76 -6.30
C THR A 133 -1.70 14.77 -5.15
N VAL A 134 -1.09 14.47 -4.00
CA VAL A 134 -1.17 15.27 -2.76
C VAL A 134 0.19 15.33 -2.03
N SER A 135 1.22 14.64 -2.54
CA SER A 135 2.47 14.38 -1.82
C SER A 135 3.76 14.67 -2.61
N VAL A 136 3.67 15.16 -3.85
CA VAL A 136 4.87 15.55 -4.63
C VAL A 136 5.02 17.06 -4.63
N GLY A 137 5.47 17.58 -3.48
CA GLY A 137 5.97 18.95 -3.33
C GLY A 137 5.01 20.04 -3.80
N GLU A 138 5.48 21.29 -3.74
CA GLU A 138 4.74 22.47 -4.18
C GLU A 138 4.36 22.44 -5.69
N VAL A 139 4.85 21.46 -6.45
CA VAL A 139 4.69 21.34 -7.92
C VAL A 139 3.26 21.05 -8.34
N PHE A 140 2.53 20.18 -7.62
CA PHE A 140 1.13 19.87 -7.94
C PHE A 140 0.14 20.47 -6.94
N GLY A 141 0.60 21.17 -5.90
CA GLY A 141 -0.23 21.71 -4.83
C GLY A 141 -0.74 20.63 -3.86
N THR A 142 -1.35 21.08 -2.76
CA THR A 142 -1.69 20.23 -1.60
C THR A 142 -3.09 19.63 -1.66
N THR A 143 -3.93 20.01 -2.64
CA THR A 143 -5.33 19.58 -2.72
C THR A 143 -5.50 18.49 -3.78
N SER A 144 -6.14 17.38 -3.42
CA SER A 144 -6.46 16.29 -4.36
C SER A 144 -7.67 16.65 -5.23
N ILE A 145 -7.80 16.04 -6.43
CA ILE A 145 -9.02 16.20 -7.25
C ILE A 145 -10.25 15.68 -6.50
N LYS A 146 -10.12 14.57 -5.76
CA LYS A 146 -11.21 14.06 -4.91
C LYS A 146 -11.72 15.14 -3.95
N ASN A 147 -10.85 15.83 -3.24
CA ASN A 147 -11.26 16.80 -2.24
C ASN A 147 -11.92 18.03 -2.90
N LEU A 148 -11.46 18.41 -4.10
CA LEU A 148 -12.08 19.48 -4.88
C LEU A 148 -13.49 19.13 -5.36
N VAL A 149 -13.74 17.85 -5.68
CA VAL A 149 -15.04 17.40 -6.21
C VAL A 149 -16.03 17.01 -5.12
N PHE A 150 -15.56 16.39 -4.02
CA PHE A 150 -16.41 15.74 -3.03
C PHE A 150 -16.53 16.48 -1.69
N ASP A 151 -15.52 17.26 -1.28
CA ASP A 151 -15.55 17.94 0.03
C ASP A 151 -15.85 19.44 -0.10
N ASP A 152 -15.41 20.08 -1.18
CA ASP A 152 -15.54 21.52 -1.34
C ASP A 152 -16.82 21.90 -2.10
N SER A 153 -17.96 21.79 -1.42
CA SER A 153 -19.30 22.16 -1.92
C SER A 153 -19.44 23.60 -2.42
N ARG A 154 -18.40 24.43 -2.23
CA ARG A 154 -18.33 25.84 -2.66
C ARG A 154 -17.38 26.07 -3.82
N SER A 155 -16.57 25.08 -4.20
CA SER A 155 -15.66 25.24 -5.33
C SER A 155 -16.46 25.28 -6.63
N THR A 156 -16.38 26.39 -7.34
CA THR A 156 -17.08 26.51 -8.63
C THR A 156 -16.29 25.69 -9.66
N LEU A 157 -16.94 24.99 -10.60
CA LEU A 157 -16.25 24.23 -11.67
C LEU A 157 -15.14 25.06 -12.35
N GLN A 158 -15.36 26.37 -12.47
CA GLN A 158 -14.40 27.34 -13.01
C GLN A 158 -13.09 27.43 -12.19
N GLU A 159 -13.14 27.30 -10.88
CA GLU A 159 -11.96 27.31 -9.99
C GLU A 159 -11.16 26.01 -10.13
N ILE A 160 -11.85 24.88 -10.32
CA ILE A 160 -11.20 23.58 -10.58
C ILE A 160 -10.43 23.63 -11.91
N PHE A 161 -11.06 24.12 -12.99
CA PHE A 161 -10.42 24.25 -14.31
C PHE A 161 -9.25 25.24 -14.36
N ARG A 162 -9.20 26.21 -13.43
CA ARG A 162 -8.10 27.17 -13.34
C ARG A 162 -6.87 26.64 -12.62
N GLN A 163 -6.93 25.46 -11.99
CA GLN A 163 -5.76 24.89 -11.33
C GLN A 163 -4.72 24.43 -12.36
N PRO A 164 -3.48 24.97 -12.32
CA PRO A 164 -2.42 24.58 -13.26
C PRO A 164 -2.07 23.09 -13.19
N SER A 165 -2.26 22.48 -12.02
CA SER A 165 -2.00 21.07 -11.78
C SER A 165 -3.17 20.13 -12.11
N LEU A 166 -4.31 20.64 -12.61
CA LEU A 166 -5.48 19.82 -12.91
C LEU A 166 -5.18 18.73 -13.94
N LEU A 167 -4.62 19.10 -15.09
CA LEU A 167 -4.38 18.16 -16.19
C LEU A 167 -3.40 17.03 -15.80
N PRO A 168 -2.22 17.32 -15.21
CA PRO A 168 -1.35 16.27 -14.71
C PRO A 168 -2.01 15.36 -13.68
N LYS A 169 -2.77 15.93 -12.72
CA LYS A 169 -3.50 15.13 -11.73
C LYS A 169 -4.56 14.26 -12.38
N LEU A 170 -5.34 14.81 -13.31
CA LEU A 170 -6.39 14.07 -14.00
C LEU A 170 -5.79 12.91 -14.80
N TRP A 171 -4.64 13.12 -15.46
CA TRP A 171 -3.92 12.05 -16.14
C TRP A 171 -3.48 10.94 -15.18
N ILE A 172 -2.96 11.28 -14.00
CA ILE A 172 -2.62 10.30 -12.95
C ILE A 172 -3.87 9.53 -12.49
N TYR A 173 -5.00 10.21 -12.29
CA TYR A 173 -6.27 9.58 -11.92
C TYR A 173 -6.77 8.62 -13.02
N CYS A 174 -6.78 9.06 -14.29
CA CYS A 174 -7.16 8.22 -15.42
C CYS A 174 -6.28 6.99 -15.54
N PHE A 175 -4.95 7.15 -15.38
CA PHE A 175 -4.01 6.04 -15.42
C PHE A 175 -4.20 5.08 -14.25
N HIS A 176 -4.42 5.61 -13.04
CA HIS A 176 -4.71 4.85 -11.83
C HIS A 176 -5.95 3.97 -11.99
N PHE A 177 -7.11 4.57 -12.21
CA PHE A 177 -8.36 3.82 -12.31
C PHE A 177 -8.43 2.98 -13.60
N GLY A 178 -7.86 3.47 -14.70
CA GLY A 178 -7.76 2.71 -15.95
C GLY A 178 -6.97 1.42 -15.78
N SER A 179 -5.83 1.47 -15.06
CA SER A 179 -5.03 0.26 -14.80
C SER A 179 -5.76 -0.75 -13.91
N ILE A 180 -6.51 -0.29 -12.92
CA ILE A 180 -7.31 -1.14 -12.03
C ILE A 180 -8.40 -1.86 -12.85
N LEU A 181 -9.17 -1.10 -13.64
CA LEU A 181 -10.23 -1.66 -14.49
C LEU A 181 -9.68 -2.65 -15.52
N ALA A 182 -8.59 -2.30 -16.20
CA ALA A 182 -7.92 -3.17 -17.15
C ALA A 182 -7.43 -4.47 -16.47
N SER A 183 -6.88 -4.38 -15.26
CA SER A 183 -6.43 -5.55 -14.50
C SER A 183 -7.57 -6.50 -14.16
N PHE A 184 -8.69 -5.97 -13.67
CA PHE A 184 -9.89 -6.77 -13.37
C PHE A 184 -10.47 -7.42 -14.63
N PHE A 185 -10.57 -6.67 -15.72
CA PHE A 185 -11.01 -7.20 -17.02
C PHE A 185 -10.09 -8.34 -17.49
N TYR A 186 -8.78 -8.18 -17.35
CA TYR A 186 -7.82 -9.21 -17.73
C TYR A 186 -7.97 -10.48 -16.91
N MET A 187 -8.08 -10.36 -15.58
CA MET A 187 -8.32 -11.50 -14.68
C MET A 187 -9.60 -12.24 -15.04
N TYR A 188 -10.66 -11.49 -15.37
CA TYR A 188 -11.94 -12.06 -15.77
C TYR A 188 -11.83 -12.82 -17.11
N LYS A 189 -11.17 -12.22 -18.10
CA LYS A 189 -10.92 -12.84 -19.41
C LYS A 189 -10.08 -14.12 -19.27
N GLU A 190 -8.99 -14.06 -18.51
CA GLU A 190 -8.03 -15.16 -18.30
C GLU A 190 -8.38 -16.02 -17.07
N ARG A 191 -9.66 -16.07 -16.67
CA ARG A 191 -10.13 -16.80 -15.47
C ARG A 191 -9.77 -18.29 -15.44
N HIS A 192 -9.51 -18.88 -16.60
CA HIS A 192 -9.07 -20.27 -16.71
C HIS A 192 -7.63 -20.49 -16.19
N LEU A 193 -6.82 -19.43 -16.09
CA LEU A 193 -5.47 -19.42 -15.51
C LEU A 193 -5.46 -18.86 -14.08
N VAL A 194 -6.56 -18.98 -13.34
CA VAL A 194 -6.73 -18.33 -12.03
C VAL A 194 -5.55 -18.57 -11.08
N VAL A 195 -4.98 -19.79 -11.07
CA VAL A 195 -3.85 -20.17 -10.19
C VAL A 195 -2.60 -19.33 -10.49
N VAL A 196 -2.36 -18.96 -11.75
CA VAL A 196 -1.24 -18.10 -12.15
C VAL A 196 -1.51 -16.66 -11.73
N TRP A 197 -2.74 -16.20 -11.97
CA TRP A 197 -3.13 -14.82 -11.69
C TRP A 197 -3.38 -14.55 -10.20
N MET A 198 -3.58 -15.58 -9.37
CA MET A 198 -3.85 -15.46 -7.93
C MET A 198 -2.73 -14.79 -7.14
N ILE A 199 -1.50 -14.77 -7.64
CA ILE A 199 -0.39 -14.06 -6.99
C ILE A 199 -0.69 -12.57 -6.82
N PHE A 200 -1.31 -11.93 -7.81
CA PHE A 200 -1.63 -10.51 -7.79
C PHE A 200 -2.70 -10.14 -6.74
N PRO A 201 -3.91 -10.74 -6.74
CA PRO A 201 -4.92 -10.45 -5.72
C PRO A 201 -4.45 -10.85 -4.32
N ILE A 202 -3.62 -11.89 -4.16
CA ILE A 202 -3.05 -12.25 -2.85
C ILE A 202 -2.13 -11.14 -2.33
N ILE A 203 -1.26 -10.60 -3.17
CA ILE A 203 -0.37 -9.51 -2.76
C ILE A 203 -1.17 -8.22 -2.52
N ILE A 204 -2.15 -7.92 -3.38
CA ILE A 204 -3.08 -6.80 -3.20
C ILE A 204 -3.74 -6.93 -1.83
N PHE A 205 -4.38 -8.05 -1.56
CA PHE A 205 -5.10 -8.33 -0.32
C PHE A 205 -4.19 -8.28 0.91
N TYR A 206 -2.97 -8.80 0.80
CA TYR A 206 -1.94 -8.69 1.83
C TYR A 206 -1.68 -7.22 2.19
N PHE A 207 -1.39 -6.38 1.19
CA PHE A 207 -1.17 -4.96 1.42
C PHE A 207 -2.44 -4.25 1.92
N THR A 208 -3.62 -4.62 1.42
CA THR A 208 -4.92 -4.09 1.88
C THR A 208 -5.16 -4.38 3.36
N ILE A 209 -4.94 -5.62 3.83
CA ILE A 209 -5.07 -6.00 5.24
C ILE A 209 -4.05 -5.27 6.09
N VAL A 210 -2.78 -5.31 5.68
CA VAL A 210 -1.75 -4.68 6.50
C VAL A 210 -1.97 -3.17 6.57
N TYR A 211 -2.46 -2.55 5.49
CA TYR A 211 -2.87 -1.14 5.48
C TYR A 211 -4.12 -0.88 6.32
N SER A 212 -5.10 -1.80 6.34
CA SER A 212 -6.30 -1.63 7.15
C SER A 212 -5.97 -1.71 8.64
N LEU A 213 -4.92 -2.43 9.04
CA LEU A 213 -4.49 -2.53 10.44
C LEU A 213 -3.49 -1.44 10.85
N LEU A 214 -2.55 -1.07 9.96
CA LEU A 214 -1.48 -0.11 10.25
C LEU A 214 -1.74 1.21 9.53
N THR A 215 -1.93 2.31 10.27
CA THR A 215 -2.11 3.65 9.69
C THR A 215 -0.91 4.50 10.12
N ILE A 216 -0.31 5.36 9.31
CA ILE A 216 -0.90 6.48 8.55
C ILE A 216 0.04 6.75 7.36
N ILE A 217 -0.50 6.81 6.12
CA ILE A 217 -0.03 7.54 4.91
C ILE A 217 -0.40 6.74 3.64
N PRO A 218 -1.15 7.33 2.67
CA PRO A 218 -1.61 6.67 1.42
C PRO A 218 -0.53 5.95 0.58
N ARG A 219 0.75 6.28 0.79
CA ARG A 219 1.92 5.67 0.10
C ARG A 219 2.05 4.15 0.27
N TYR A 220 1.32 3.54 1.20
CA TYR A 220 1.39 2.09 1.43
C TYR A 220 0.60 1.26 0.40
N ILE A 221 -0.35 1.85 -0.31
CA ILE A 221 -1.05 1.20 -1.44
C ILE A 221 -0.25 1.39 -2.75
N PHE A 222 0.74 2.27 -2.77
CA PHE A 222 1.55 2.52 -3.96
C PHE A 222 2.24 1.26 -4.54
N PRO A 223 2.83 0.34 -3.75
CA PRO A 223 3.40 -0.90 -4.29
C PRO A 223 2.37 -1.78 -5.03
N VAL A 224 1.11 -1.75 -4.58
CA VAL A 224 0.01 -2.44 -5.23
C VAL A 224 -0.30 -1.84 -6.61
N MET A 225 -0.13 -0.53 -6.77
CA MET A 225 -0.35 0.14 -8.05
C MET A 225 0.57 -0.37 -9.16
N SER A 226 1.85 -0.64 -8.85
CA SER A 226 2.78 -1.25 -9.81
C SER A 226 2.29 -2.62 -10.32
N LEU A 227 1.58 -3.38 -9.49
CA LEU A 227 1.00 -4.67 -9.89
C LEU A 227 -0.17 -4.49 -10.86
N TYR A 228 -1.07 -3.53 -10.60
CA TYR A 228 -2.13 -3.18 -11.55
C TYR A 228 -1.57 -2.72 -12.90
N LEU A 229 -0.46 -1.99 -12.90
CA LEU A 229 0.21 -1.58 -14.13
C LEU A 229 0.74 -2.77 -14.93
N LEU A 230 1.45 -3.68 -14.28
CA LEU A 230 1.96 -4.90 -14.93
C LEU A 230 0.84 -5.76 -15.53
N MET A 231 -0.28 -5.90 -14.80
CA MET A 231 -1.44 -6.65 -15.29
C MET A 231 -2.14 -5.93 -16.44
N SER A 232 -2.35 -4.62 -16.33
CA SER A 232 -2.96 -3.81 -17.40
C SER A 232 -2.15 -3.86 -18.70
N ALA A 233 -0.81 -3.91 -18.62
CA ALA A 233 0.07 -4.04 -19.78
C ALA A 233 -0.19 -5.33 -20.59
N CYS A 234 -0.65 -6.40 -19.93
CA CYS A 234 -1.01 -7.65 -20.60
C CYS A 234 -2.27 -7.51 -21.47
N VAL A 235 -3.23 -6.64 -21.07
CA VAL A 235 -4.40 -6.29 -21.90
C VAL A 235 -3.94 -5.60 -23.19
N PHE A 236 -3.08 -4.60 -23.08
CA PHE A 236 -2.59 -3.85 -24.23
C PHE A 236 -1.76 -4.71 -25.19
N ARG A 237 -0.95 -5.63 -24.66
CA ARG A 237 -0.22 -6.63 -25.46
C ARG A 237 -1.19 -7.47 -26.29
N ASP A 238 -2.23 -7.99 -25.67
CA ASP A 238 -3.16 -8.91 -26.34
C ASP A 238 -4.08 -8.18 -27.34
N LEU A 239 -4.47 -6.94 -27.02
CA LEU A 239 -5.18 -6.05 -27.95
C LEU A 239 -4.31 -5.73 -29.18
N GLY A 240 -3.03 -5.41 -28.98
CA GLY A 240 -2.10 -5.14 -30.06
C GLY A 240 -1.92 -6.33 -31.01
N LYS A 241 -1.84 -7.55 -30.46
CA LYS A 241 -1.80 -8.78 -31.28
C LYS A 241 -3.06 -8.95 -32.12
N HIS A 242 -4.23 -8.66 -31.54
CA HIS A 242 -5.50 -8.77 -32.25
C HIS A 242 -5.63 -7.74 -33.38
N ILE A 243 -5.30 -6.47 -33.12
CA ILE A 243 -5.28 -5.41 -34.13
C ILE A 243 -4.31 -5.75 -35.26
N TYR A 244 -3.10 -6.21 -34.93
CA TYR A 244 -2.12 -6.63 -35.93
C TYR A 244 -2.64 -7.78 -36.81
N SER A 245 -3.38 -8.73 -36.23
CA SER A 245 -3.98 -9.83 -37.00
C SER A 245 -5.09 -9.35 -37.94
N LEU A 246 -5.87 -8.35 -37.55
CA LEU A 246 -6.92 -7.75 -38.39
C LEU A 246 -6.33 -6.92 -39.53
N LEU A 247 -5.19 -6.27 -39.33
CA LEU A 247 -4.50 -5.48 -40.36
C LEU A 247 -3.75 -6.34 -41.39
N LYS A 248 -3.51 -7.62 -41.08
CA LYS A 248 -2.81 -8.57 -41.95
C LYS A 248 -3.74 -9.37 -42.85
N ASN A 249 -5.03 -9.43 -42.51
CA ASN A 249 -6.09 -10.05 -43.31
C ASN A 249 -6.80 -9.01 -44.16
#